data_AF-A0A8C3HPG9-F1
#
_entry.id   AF-A0A8C3HPG9-F1
#
_cell.length_a   1.000
_cell.length_b   1.000
_cell.length_c   1.000
_cell.angle_alpha   90.00
_cell.angle_beta   90.00
_cell.angle_gamma   90.00
#
_symmetry.space_group_name_H-M   'P 1'
#
loop_
_entity.id
_entity.type
_entity.pdbx_description
1 polymer ?
#
loop_
_entity_poly.entity_id
_entity_poly.type
_entity_poly.pdbx_seq_one_letter_code
_entity_poly.pdbx_strand_id
1 'polypeptide(L)'
;MASQTDKSLLSAELEEEDDEEFRQLLLQATQKIQSAMPSVRDSKPIQPQPGFCIKTHAGSQEKVFVNICRSLHIPAPPDLSHQELECLIESDSASSFRIPMSLGEPHAELDNSGNGCIAYDVVINSGFFSKVEADPFFKEFFITVALEGLADKYKMDVNHPGWRILKNRKFMGSISGQTIRTKSSPVIQEMDFSSPVLPKFTILAEPAGGSPEFLLAEIHLPRVGSARELSLELGQDRVVLRGGPDPYVLDIY
;
A
#
# COMPACT_ATOMS: atom_id res chain seq x y z
N MET A 1 12.60 -78.36 -22.47
CA MET A 1 11.69 -77.67 -21.54
C MET A 1 12.51 -77.22 -20.34
N ALA A 2 12.62 -75.90 -20.10
CA ALA A 2 12.65 -75.24 -18.78
C ALA A 2 13.23 -73.82 -18.88
N SER A 3 12.45 -72.87 -18.34
CA SER A 3 12.81 -71.59 -17.72
C SER A 3 13.40 -70.44 -18.57
N GLN A 4 12.51 -69.57 -19.04
CA GLN A 4 12.77 -68.13 -19.23
C GLN A 4 11.52 -67.34 -18.88
N THR A 5 11.25 -67.18 -17.58
CA THR A 5 10.28 -66.21 -17.06
C THR A 5 10.79 -65.82 -15.69
N ASP A 6 11.31 -64.59 -15.54
CA ASP A 6 11.47 -63.87 -14.26
C ASP A 6 12.27 -62.55 -14.38
N LYS A 7 12.64 -62.10 -15.58
CA LYS A 7 13.37 -60.81 -15.73
C LYS A 7 12.49 -59.59 -16.02
N SER A 8 11.23 -59.78 -16.39
CA SER A 8 10.34 -58.68 -16.81
C SER A 8 9.41 -58.19 -15.70
N LEU A 9 9.22 -58.96 -14.63
CA LEU A 9 8.36 -58.58 -13.50
C LEU A 9 9.13 -57.68 -12.53
N LEU A 10 10.36 -58.09 -12.18
CA LEU A 10 11.27 -57.35 -11.31
C LEU A 10 11.62 -55.94 -11.82
N SER A 11 11.70 -55.74 -13.14
CA SER A 11 12.01 -54.43 -13.72
C SER A 11 10.82 -53.46 -13.70
N ALA A 12 9.59 -53.97 -13.80
CA ALA A 12 8.38 -53.15 -13.70
C ALA A 12 8.09 -52.77 -12.24
N GLU A 13 8.35 -53.68 -11.31
CA GLU A 13 8.22 -53.43 -9.87
C GLU A 13 9.25 -52.38 -9.38
N LEU A 14 10.49 -52.41 -9.89
CA LEU A 14 11.53 -51.42 -9.56
C LEU A 14 11.23 -50.01 -10.10
N GLU A 15 10.62 -49.89 -11.29
CA GLU A 15 10.23 -48.59 -11.88
C GLU A 15 8.99 -47.99 -11.17
N GLU A 16 8.05 -48.82 -10.70
CA GLU A 16 6.89 -48.38 -9.91
C GLU A 16 7.26 -47.99 -8.47
N GLU A 17 8.19 -48.71 -7.84
CA GLU A 17 8.71 -48.38 -6.50
C GLU A 17 9.51 -47.05 -6.50
N ASP A 18 10.35 -46.81 -7.50
CA ASP A 18 11.09 -45.55 -7.66
C ASP A 18 10.13 -44.35 -7.86
N ASP A 19 9.04 -44.53 -8.61
CA ASP A 19 8.01 -43.51 -8.81
C ASP A 19 7.21 -43.22 -7.53
N GLU A 20 6.98 -44.24 -6.70
CA GLU A 20 6.25 -44.10 -5.44
C GLU A 20 7.12 -43.44 -4.36
N GLU A 21 8.41 -43.79 -4.28
CA GLU A 21 9.38 -43.16 -3.39
C GLU A 21 9.58 -41.68 -3.78
N PHE A 22 9.70 -41.39 -5.08
CA PHE A 22 9.81 -40.01 -5.58
C PHE A 22 8.56 -39.17 -5.26
N ARG A 23 7.37 -39.75 -5.44
CA ARG A 23 6.09 -39.11 -5.05
C ARG A 23 6.02 -38.86 -3.54
N GLN A 24 6.45 -39.81 -2.73
CA GLN A 24 6.47 -39.68 -1.28
C GLN A 24 7.44 -38.59 -0.83
N LEU A 25 8.60 -38.49 -1.49
CA LEU A 25 9.58 -37.44 -1.25
C LEU A 25 9.03 -36.05 -1.61
N LEU A 26 8.31 -35.93 -2.74
CA LEU A 26 7.61 -34.71 -3.16
C LEU A 26 6.52 -34.29 -2.16
N LEU A 27 5.76 -35.25 -1.64
CA LEU A 27 4.74 -35.01 -0.60
C LEU A 27 5.36 -34.56 0.72
N GLN A 28 6.46 -35.17 1.14
CA GLN A 28 7.19 -34.73 2.34
C GLN A 28 7.83 -33.35 2.15
N ALA A 29 8.39 -33.06 0.98
CA ALA A 29 8.97 -31.75 0.67
C ALA A 29 7.88 -30.66 0.69
N THR A 30 6.72 -30.91 0.09
CA THR A 30 5.59 -29.96 0.12
C THR A 30 5.03 -29.75 1.53
N GLN A 31 4.91 -30.80 2.35
CA GLN A 31 4.53 -30.66 3.76
C GLN A 31 5.56 -29.89 4.59
N LYS A 32 6.86 -30.17 4.39
CA LYS A 32 7.93 -29.44 5.07
C LYS A 32 7.93 -27.96 4.68
N ILE A 33 7.76 -27.63 3.41
CA ILE A 33 7.62 -26.25 2.92
C ILE A 33 6.40 -25.57 3.56
N GLN A 34 5.25 -26.25 3.62
CA GLN A 34 4.05 -25.71 4.27
C GLN A 34 4.23 -25.49 5.78
N SER A 35 4.99 -26.37 6.46
CA SER A 35 5.26 -26.27 7.91
C SER A 35 6.38 -25.29 8.28
N ALA A 36 7.34 -25.08 7.37
CA ALA A 36 8.50 -24.20 7.58
C ALA A 36 8.24 -22.76 7.09
N MET A 37 7.14 -22.51 6.37
CA MET A 37 6.66 -21.16 6.15
C MET A 37 6.12 -20.62 7.48
N PRO A 38 6.67 -19.51 8.01
CA PRO A 38 5.99 -18.79 9.08
C PRO A 38 4.58 -18.50 8.58
N SER A 39 3.55 -18.70 9.41
CA SER A 39 2.16 -18.43 9.03
C SER A 39 2.12 -17.03 8.41
N VAL A 40 2.02 -16.94 7.08
CA VAL A 40 1.84 -15.67 6.38
C VAL A 40 0.41 -15.29 6.71
N ARG A 41 0.23 -14.67 7.87
CA ARG A 41 -1.07 -14.25 8.34
C ARG A 41 -1.57 -13.25 7.30
N ASP A 42 -2.66 -13.63 6.64
CA ASP A 42 -3.55 -12.75 5.89
C ASP A 42 -3.09 -12.38 4.45
N SER A 43 -2.76 -13.37 3.61
CA SER A 43 -2.72 -13.20 2.14
C SER A 43 -3.85 -13.99 1.47
N LYS A 44 -4.64 -13.35 0.59
CA LYS A 44 -5.75 -14.00 -0.14
C LYS A 44 -5.54 -13.86 -1.65
N PRO A 45 -5.65 -14.96 -2.42
CA PRO A 45 -5.72 -14.86 -3.87
C PRO A 45 -7.07 -14.24 -4.26
N ILE A 46 -7.02 -13.25 -5.14
CA ILE A 46 -8.19 -12.61 -5.74
C ILE A 46 -8.12 -12.80 -7.26
N GLN A 47 -9.29 -12.91 -7.87
CA GLN A 47 -9.42 -12.79 -9.33
C GLN A 47 -10.01 -11.41 -9.63
N PRO A 48 -9.20 -10.47 -10.13
CA PRO A 48 -9.67 -9.15 -10.51
C PRO A 48 -10.63 -9.23 -11.70
N GLN A 49 -11.58 -8.30 -11.77
CA GLN A 49 -12.40 -8.11 -12.95
C GLN A 49 -11.75 -7.05 -13.86
N PRO A 50 -11.64 -7.26 -15.17
CA PRO A 50 -11.12 -6.25 -16.09
C PRO A 50 -11.98 -4.98 -16.13
N GLY A 51 -11.31 -3.83 -16.20
CA GLY A 51 -11.92 -2.53 -16.43
C GLY A 51 -11.57 -2.00 -17.80
N PHE A 52 -10.42 -1.33 -17.91
CA PHE A 52 -9.89 -0.77 -19.15
C PHE A 52 -8.37 -0.96 -19.24
N CYS A 53 -7.85 -0.95 -20.46
CA CYS A 53 -6.43 -1.13 -20.72
C CYS A 53 -5.84 0.16 -21.29
N ILE A 54 -4.72 0.58 -20.70
CA ILE A 54 -3.95 1.76 -21.08
C ILE A 54 -2.76 1.26 -21.88
N LYS A 55 -2.45 1.95 -22.99
CA LYS A 55 -1.20 1.81 -23.71
C LYS A 55 -0.35 3.05 -23.45
N THR A 56 0.88 2.85 -23.03
CA THR A 56 1.91 3.89 -22.87
C THR A 56 3.24 3.40 -23.43
N HIS A 57 4.30 4.20 -23.28
CA HIS A 57 5.66 3.80 -23.59
C HIS A 57 6.60 4.10 -22.41
N ALA A 58 7.59 3.25 -22.22
CA ALA A 58 8.65 3.43 -21.23
C ALA A 58 10.03 3.56 -21.91
N GLY A 59 10.93 4.33 -21.30
CA GLY A 59 12.31 4.55 -21.76
C GLY A 59 12.40 4.94 -23.24
N SER A 60 13.20 4.20 -24.01
CA SER A 60 13.43 4.41 -25.46
C SER A 60 12.27 3.95 -26.36
N GLN A 61 11.02 4.15 -25.95
CA GLN A 61 9.77 3.79 -26.65
C GLN A 61 9.31 2.32 -26.57
N GLU A 62 9.67 1.58 -25.53
CA GLU A 62 9.14 0.23 -25.33
C GLU A 62 7.64 0.29 -25.02
N LYS A 63 6.83 -0.51 -25.73
CA LYS A 63 5.37 -0.53 -25.55
C LYS A 63 5.03 -1.17 -24.22
N VAL A 64 4.34 -0.41 -23.37
CA VAL A 64 3.84 -0.88 -22.08
C VAL A 64 2.33 -0.81 -22.06
N PHE A 65 1.70 -1.85 -21.55
CA PHE A 65 0.27 -1.91 -21.31
C PHE A 65 -0.01 -1.94 -19.82
N VAL A 66 -1.05 -1.22 -19.38
CA VAL A 66 -1.48 -1.21 -17.98
C VAL A 66 -2.96 -1.56 -17.94
N ASN A 67 -3.27 -2.70 -17.35
CA ASN A 67 -4.62 -3.20 -17.17
C ASN A 67 -5.19 -2.68 -15.87
N ILE A 68 -6.14 -1.76 -15.94
CA ILE A 68 -6.89 -1.29 -14.78
C ILE A 68 -8.03 -2.27 -14.52
N CYS A 69 -7.92 -2.98 -13.41
CA CYS A 69 -8.84 -4.00 -12.95
C CYS A 69 -9.51 -3.57 -11.64
N ARG A 70 -10.57 -4.27 -11.27
CA ARG A 70 -11.36 -3.99 -10.07
C ARG A 70 -11.61 -5.22 -9.21
N SER A 71 -11.64 -5.03 -7.90
CA SER A 71 -11.94 -6.06 -6.91
C SER A 71 -12.59 -5.45 -5.67
N LEU A 72 -13.58 -6.15 -5.10
CA LEU A 72 -14.18 -5.76 -3.81
C LEU A 72 -13.24 -6.03 -2.62
N HIS A 73 -12.16 -6.77 -2.83
CA HIS A 73 -11.21 -7.11 -1.78
C HIS A 73 -10.14 -6.02 -1.53
N ILE A 74 -10.04 -5.05 -2.43
CA ILE A 74 -9.19 -3.87 -2.24
C ILE A 74 -10.02 -2.84 -1.46
N PRO A 75 -9.51 -2.24 -0.36
CA PRO A 75 -10.23 -1.21 0.36
C PRO A 75 -10.46 0.03 -0.51
N ALA A 76 -11.62 0.66 -0.36
CA ALA A 76 -11.89 1.93 -1.06
C ALA A 76 -11.05 3.06 -0.45
N PRO A 77 -10.57 4.03 -1.25
CA PRO A 77 -10.02 5.27 -0.71
C PRO A 77 -11.12 6.07 -0.01
N PRO A 78 -10.74 7.07 0.82
CA PRO A 78 -11.68 8.07 1.30
C PRO A 78 -12.44 8.72 0.15
N ASP A 79 -13.70 9.09 0.39
CA ASP A 79 -14.47 9.81 -0.60
C ASP A 79 -13.91 11.23 -0.74
N LEU A 80 -13.55 11.57 -1.98
CA LEU A 80 -13.03 12.88 -2.35
C LEU A 80 -13.96 13.48 -3.41
N SER A 81 -14.36 14.73 -3.23
CA SER A 81 -15.12 15.48 -4.24
C SER A 81 -14.19 16.05 -5.32
N HIS A 82 -14.78 16.52 -6.43
CA HIS A 82 -14.03 17.14 -7.52
C HIS A 82 -13.26 18.40 -7.07
N GLN A 83 -13.91 19.26 -6.26
CA GLN A 83 -13.30 20.48 -5.73
C GLN A 83 -12.13 20.17 -4.78
N GLU A 84 -12.28 19.16 -3.92
CA GLU A 84 -11.21 18.76 -3.02
C GLU A 84 -10.02 18.16 -3.79
N LEU A 85 -10.27 17.47 -4.90
CA LEU A 85 -9.22 16.97 -5.78
C LEU A 85 -8.48 18.10 -6.50
N GLU A 86 -9.20 19.11 -7.00
CA GLU A 86 -8.58 20.32 -7.57
C GLU A 86 -7.68 21.01 -6.55
N CYS A 87 -8.19 21.26 -5.33
CA CYS A 87 -7.40 21.84 -4.25
C CYS A 87 -6.19 20.98 -3.89
N LEU A 88 -6.30 19.65 -3.94
CA LEU A 88 -5.18 18.74 -3.67
C LEU A 88 -4.07 18.86 -4.72
N ILE A 89 -4.44 18.98 -6.00
CA ILE A 89 -3.48 19.15 -7.10
C ILE A 89 -2.79 20.52 -7.00
N GLU A 90 -3.50 21.57 -6.58
CA GLU A 90 -2.96 22.93 -6.48
C GLU A 90 -2.11 23.17 -5.22
N SER A 91 -2.44 22.52 -4.10
CA SER A 91 -1.91 22.88 -2.77
C SER A 91 -0.50 22.34 -2.47
N ASP A 92 0.18 21.68 -3.42
CA ASP A 92 1.51 21.05 -3.26
C ASP A 92 1.63 20.15 -2.00
N SER A 93 0.49 19.80 -1.40
CA SER A 93 0.36 19.04 -0.16
C SER A 93 0.30 17.56 -0.51
N ALA A 94 1.43 17.03 -1.01
CA ALA A 94 1.58 15.71 -1.64
C ALA A 94 1.25 14.48 -0.76
N SER A 95 0.64 14.63 0.41
CA SER A 95 0.70 13.62 1.48
C SER A 95 -0.63 13.19 2.12
N SER A 96 -1.76 13.86 1.85
CA SER A 96 -3.02 13.56 2.58
C SER A 96 -3.89 12.49 1.90
N PHE A 97 -4.00 12.46 0.57
CA PHE A 97 -4.87 11.53 -0.14
C PHE A 97 -4.12 10.30 -0.62
N ARG A 98 -4.55 9.12 -0.16
CA ARG A 98 -3.96 7.82 -0.54
C ARG A 98 -4.99 6.96 -1.25
N ILE A 99 -4.60 6.42 -2.40
CA ILE A 99 -5.42 5.48 -3.18
C ILE A 99 -4.88 4.07 -2.99
N PRO A 100 -5.59 3.17 -2.27
CA PRO A 100 -5.19 1.78 -2.17
C PRO A 100 -5.31 1.08 -3.52
N MET A 101 -4.20 0.50 -3.99
CA MET A 101 -4.18 -0.30 -5.21
C MET A 101 -3.15 -1.43 -5.13
N SER A 102 -3.42 -2.54 -5.84
CA SER A 102 -2.46 -3.62 -6.06
C SER A 102 -1.72 -3.36 -7.37
N LEU A 103 -0.38 -3.33 -7.32
CA LEU A 103 0.47 -3.23 -8.50
C LEU A 103 1.04 -4.63 -8.82
N GLY A 104 0.44 -5.33 -9.79
CA GLY A 104 0.86 -6.67 -10.20
C GLY A 104 2.27 -6.70 -10.82
N GLU A 105 2.88 -7.89 -10.85
CA GLU A 105 4.18 -8.13 -11.50
C GLU A 105 4.08 -7.94 -13.02
N PRO A 106 5.18 -7.51 -13.69
CA PRO A 106 5.22 -7.44 -15.14
C PRO A 106 5.05 -8.81 -15.77
N HIS A 107 4.26 -8.88 -16.83
CA HIS A 107 4.15 -10.07 -17.66
C HIS A 107 4.32 -9.74 -19.14
N ALA A 108 4.94 -10.65 -19.89
CA ALA A 108 5.26 -10.47 -21.30
C ALA A 108 4.10 -10.97 -22.17
N GLU A 109 3.67 -10.14 -23.12
CA GLU A 109 2.52 -10.37 -23.97
C GLU A 109 2.83 -10.02 -25.43
N LEU A 110 1.99 -10.48 -26.36
CA LEU A 110 2.11 -10.16 -27.79
C LEU A 110 1.09 -9.09 -28.20
N ASP A 111 1.55 -8.05 -28.91
CA ASP A 111 0.67 -7.07 -29.51
C ASP A 111 -0.02 -7.59 -30.78
N ASN A 112 -0.96 -6.81 -31.34
CA ASN A 112 -1.67 -7.19 -32.57
C ASN A 112 -0.76 -7.36 -33.80
N SER A 113 0.46 -6.84 -33.74
CA SER A 113 1.48 -6.96 -34.79
C SER A 113 2.46 -8.11 -34.50
N GLY A 114 2.23 -8.89 -33.45
CA GLY A 114 3.09 -10.01 -33.05
C GLY A 114 4.37 -9.61 -32.33
N ASN A 115 4.53 -8.35 -31.93
CA ASN A 115 5.71 -7.90 -31.19
C ASN A 115 5.52 -8.10 -29.70
N GLY A 116 6.60 -8.49 -29.01
CA GLY A 116 6.64 -8.57 -27.55
C GLY A 116 6.41 -7.19 -26.91
N CYS A 117 5.62 -7.18 -25.84
CA CYS A 117 5.36 -6.01 -25.01
C CYS A 117 5.20 -6.43 -23.55
N ILE A 118 5.30 -5.47 -22.63
CA ILE A 118 5.13 -5.71 -21.20
C ILE A 118 3.76 -5.21 -20.77
N ALA A 119 3.03 -6.01 -20.00
CA ALA A 119 1.78 -5.65 -19.39
C ALA A 119 1.89 -5.66 -17.85
N TYR A 120 1.19 -4.72 -17.21
CA TYR A 120 1.07 -4.61 -15.76
C TYR A 120 -0.40 -4.61 -15.37
N ASP A 121 -0.74 -5.26 -14.26
CA ASP A 121 -2.11 -5.35 -13.78
C ASP A 121 -2.28 -4.53 -12.51
N VAL A 122 -3.02 -3.42 -12.60
CA VAL A 122 -3.34 -2.55 -11.46
C VAL A 122 -4.76 -2.83 -11.00
N VAL A 123 -4.94 -3.21 -9.74
CA VAL A 123 -6.26 -3.55 -9.19
C VAL A 123 -6.68 -2.52 -8.15
N ILE A 124 -7.87 -1.93 -8.33
CA ILE A 124 -8.48 -0.99 -7.38
C ILE A 124 -9.81 -1.50 -6.85
N ASN A 125 -10.34 -0.82 -5.82
CA ASN A 125 -11.67 -1.09 -5.31
C ASN A 125 -12.74 -0.91 -6.41
N SER A 126 -13.74 -1.80 -6.47
CA SER A 126 -14.79 -1.73 -7.49
C SER A 126 -15.69 -0.49 -7.41
N GLY A 127 -15.98 0.02 -6.20
CA GLY A 127 -16.76 1.24 -6.03
C GLY A 127 -15.97 2.48 -6.47
N PHE A 128 -14.69 2.54 -6.12
CA PHE A 128 -13.78 3.59 -6.61
C PHE A 128 -13.64 3.55 -8.14
N PHE A 129 -13.52 2.35 -8.72
CA PHE A 129 -13.48 2.17 -10.17
C PHE A 129 -14.70 2.80 -10.87
N SER A 130 -15.90 2.67 -10.30
CA SER A 130 -17.11 3.31 -10.86
C SER A 130 -17.01 4.85 -10.89
N LYS A 131 -16.38 5.47 -9.89
CA LYS A 131 -16.13 6.93 -9.88
C LYS A 131 -15.12 7.32 -10.96
N VAL A 132 -14.00 6.59 -11.03
CA VAL A 132 -12.96 6.74 -12.06
C VAL A 132 -13.54 6.57 -13.47
N GLU A 133 -14.46 5.64 -13.68
CA GLU A 133 -15.06 5.41 -14.99
C GLU A 133 -16.02 6.54 -15.40
N ALA A 134 -16.78 7.08 -14.45
CA ALA A 134 -17.80 8.10 -14.65
C ALA A 134 -17.25 9.53 -14.84
N ASP A 135 -16.18 9.89 -14.13
CA ASP A 135 -15.60 11.24 -14.18
C ASP A 135 -14.24 11.24 -14.92
N PRO A 136 -14.13 11.87 -16.11
CA PRO A 136 -12.88 11.97 -16.86
C PRO A 136 -11.72 12.60 -16.08
N PHE A 137 -11.99 13.55 -15.19
CA PHE A 137 -10.97 14.23 -14.40
C PHE A 137 -10.36 13.26 -13.37
N PHE A 138 -11.21 12.56 -12.61
CA PHE A 138 -10.76 11.49 -11.72
C PHE A 138 -10.04 10.37 -12.47
N LYS A 139 -10.47 10.08 -13.70
CA LYS A 139 -9.82 9.08 -14.57
C LYS A 139 -8.39 9.46 -14.89
N GLU A 140 -8.17 10.69 -15.36
CA GLU A 140 -6.85 11.21 -15.70
C GLU A 140 -5.95 11.29 -14.47
N PHE A 141 -6.46 11.83 -13.36
CA PHE A 141 -5.75 11.86 -12.08
C PHE A 141 -5.32 10.46 -11.63
N PHE A 142 -6.24 9.51 -11.59
CA PHE A 142 -5.95 8.14 -11.15
C PHE A 142 -4.93 7.45 -12.07
N ILE A 143 -5.03 7.64 -13.40
CA ILE A 143 -4.08 7.08 -14.34
C ILE A 143 -2.67 7.61 -14.07
N THR A 144 -2.53 8.91 -13.81
CA THR A 144 -1.24 9.51 -13.44
C THR A 144 -0.67 8.86 -12.19
N VAL A 145 -1.46 8.78 -11.11
CA VAL A 145 -1.04 8.14 -9.84
C VAL A 145 -0.66 6.66 -10.04
N ALA A 146 -1.42 5.92 -10.86
CA ALA A 146 -1.12 4.51 -11.12
C ALA A 146 0.18 4.32 -11.93
N LEU A 147 0.44 5.20 -12.91
CA LEU A 147 1.67 5.18 -13.70
C LEU A 147 2.88 5.59 -12.85
N GLU A 148 2.75 6.61 -12.00
CA GLU A 148 3.79 7.02 -11.03
C GLU A 148 4.10 5.88 -10.05
N GLY A 149 3.06 5.24 -9.48
CA GLY A 149 3.25 4.10 -8.58
C GLY A 149 3.97 2.92 -9.25
N LEU A 150 3.71 2.66 -10.54
CA LEU A 150 4.44 1.67 -11.32
C LEU A 150 5.89 2.11 -11.61
N ALA A 151 6.10 3.37 -11.98
CA ALA A 151 7.41 3.98 -12.17
C ALA A 151 8.28 3.83 -10.93
N ASP A 152 7.74 4.16 -9.76
CA ASP A 152 8.43 4.05 -8.48
C ASP A 152 8.72 2.60 -8.10
N LYS A 153 7.73 1.71 -8.24
CA LYS A 153 7.85 0.30 -7.84
C LYS A 153 8.86 -0.47 -8.70
N TYR A 154 8.84 -0.26 -10.01
CA TYR A 154 9.64 -1.03 -10.96
C TYR A 154 10.81 -0.25 -11.58
N LYS A 155 11.05 0.99 -11.12
CA LYS A 155 12.10 1.89 -11.63
C LYS A 155 12.04 2.05 -13.15
N MET A 156 10.82 2.17 -13.67
CA MET A 156 10.57 2.39 -15.10
C MET A 156 10.49 3.88 -15.41
N ASP A 157 11.05 4.28 -16.54
CA ASP A 157 10.97 5.66 -17.05
C ASP A 157 9.70 5.82 -17.89
N VAL A 158 8.59 6.22 -17.27
CA VAL A 158 7.31 6.42 -17.99
C VAL A 158 7.25 7.84 -18.53
N ASN A 159 7.14 8.00 -19.84
CA ASN A 159 6.94 9.30 -20.47
C ASN A 159 5.49 9.80 -20.22
N HIS A 160 5.28 10.49 -19.11
CA HIS A 160 4.06 11.29 -18.87
C HIS A 160 4.10 12.49 -19.84
N PRO A 161 3.16 12.67 -20.81
CA PRO A 161 1.73 12.31 -20.81
C PRO A 161 1.30 11.43 -22.02
N GLY A 162 2.18 10.61 -22.59
CA GLY A 162 1.95 9.91 -23.86
C GLY A 162 1.05 8.67 -23.83
N TRP A 163 0.10 8.57 -22.89
CA TRP A 163 -0.75 7.39 -22.72
C TRP A 163 -2.07 7.49 -23.49
N ARG A 164 -2.66 6.33 -23.82
CA ARG A 164 -4.00 6.25 -24.43
C ARG A 164 -4.77 5.04 -23.92
N ILE A 165 -6.07 5.18 -23.72
CA ILE A 165 -6.95 4.05 -23.38
C ILE A 165 -7.34 3.30 -24.67
N LEU A 166 -7.23 1.97 -24.64
CA LEU A 166 -7.65 1.12 -25.74
C LEU A 166 -9.18 1.05 -25.80
N LYS A 167 -9.76 1.27 -26.99
CA LYS A 167 -11.21 1.26 -27.20
C LYS A 167 -11.80 -0.15 -27.31
N ASN A 168 -11.05 -1.07 -27.94
CA ASN A 168 -11.54 -2.40 -28.32
C ASN A 168 -10.90 -3.54 -27.49
N ARG A 169 -10.14 -3.20 -26.45
CA ARG A 169 -9.48 -4.19 -25.59
C ARG A 169 -9.45 -3.66 -24.15
N LYS A 170 -10.06 -4.42 -23.24
CA LYS A 170 -10.15 -4.07 -21.81
C LYS A 170 -8.99 -4.61 -20.98
N PHE A 171 -8.28 -5.61 -21.49
CA PHE A 171 -7.18 -6.28 -20.80
C PHE A 171 -6.18 -6.80 -21.84
N MET A 172 -4.88 -6.64 -21.57
CA MET A 172 -3.78 -7.25 -22.32
C MET A 172 -3.33 -8.52 -21.61
N GLY A 173 -3.38 -9.65 -22.31
CA GLY A 173 -3.02 -10.96 -21.76
C GLY A 173 -4.20 -11.76 -21.21
N SER A 174 -3.89 -12.68 -20.30
CA SER A 174 -4.86 -13.52 -19.60
C SER A 174 -5.00 -13.11 -18.14
N ILE A 175 -6.23 -13.08 -17.63
CA ILE A 175 -6.49 -12.71 -16.23
C ILE A 175 -5.94 -13.80 -15.32
N SER A 176 -4.84 -13.49 -14.62
CA SER A 176 -4.26 -14.35 -13.60
C SER A 176 -4.76 -13.94 -12.20
N GLY A 177 -4.75 -14.88 -11.26
CA GLY A 177 -5.04 -14.56 -9.86
C GLY A 177 -3.92 -13.70 -9.27
N GLN A 178 -4.27 -12.60 -8.59
CA GLN A 178 -3.31 -11.79 -7.83
C GLN A 178 -3.40 -12.10 -6.34
N THR A 179 -2.27 -12.12 -5.65
CA THR A 179 -2.25 -12.27 -4.19
C THR A 179 -2.23 -10.89 -3.54
N ILE A 180 -3.22 -10.60 -2.71
CA ILE A 180 -3.28 -9.36 -1.93
C ILE A 180 -3.09 -9.67 -0.44
N ARG A 181 -2.55 -8.70 0.30
CA ARG A 181 -2.57 -8.72 1.77
C ARG A 181 -3.94 -8.28 2.25
N THR A 182 -4.61 -9.09 3.06
CA THR A 182 -5.96 -8.80 3.56
C THR A 182 -5.99 -7.95 4.82
N LYS A 183 -4.83 -7.69 5.43
CA LYS A 183 -4.67 -6.67 6.48
C LYS A 183 -3.62 -5.65 6.06
N SER A 184 -4.05 -4.41 5.89
CA SER A 184 -3.18 -3.25 5.96
C SER A 184 -2.76 -3.09 7.42
N SER A 185 -1.73 -3.80 7.88
CA SER A 185 -0.96 -3.22 8.98
C SER A 185 -0.26 -2.01 8.37
N PRO A 186 -0.63 -0.78 8.72
CA PRO A 186 0.10 0.38 8.22
C PRO A 186 1.55 0.20 8.68
N VAL A 187 2.48 0.11 7.72
CA VAL A 187 3.90 -0.04 8.05
C VAL A 187 4.41 1.23 8.73
N ILE A 188 3.79 2.38 8.42
CA ILE A 188 3.97 3.65 9.12
C ILE A 188 2.60 4.34 9.09
N GLN A 189 1.94 4.42 10.25
CA GLN A 189 0.77 5.25 10.46
C GLN A 189 1.27 6.51 11.16
N GLU A 190 1.01 7.69 10.61
CA GLU A 190 1.09 8.90 11.41
C GLU A 190 0.07 8.72 12.53
N MET A 191 0.53 8.75 13.79
CA MET A 191 -0.38 8.72 14.92
C MET A 191 -1.26 9.95 14.79
N ASP A 192 -2.58 9.76 14.78
CA ASP A 192 -3.51 10.86 14.99
C ASP A 192 -3.11 11.50 16.32
N PHE A 193 -2.35 12.59 16.27
CA PHE A 193 -2.23 13.48 17.41
C PHE A 193 -3.63 14.02 17.61
N SER A 194 -4.37 13.39 18.51
CA SER A 194 -5.60 13.95 19.06
C SER A 194 -5.33 15.43 19.32
N SER A 195 -6.19 16.30 18.82
CA SER A 195 -6.04 17.75 18.96
C SER A 195 -5.50 18.10 20.35
N PRO A 196 -4.44 18.91 20.44
CA PRO A 196 -3.71 19.09 21.68
C PRO A 196 -4.65 19.60 22.77
N VAL A 197 -4.68 18.89 23.89
CA VAL A 197 -5.55 19.18 25.02
C VAL A 197 -4.92 20.31 25.83
N LEU A 198 -5.71 21.30 26.27
CA LEU A 198 -5.22 22.31 27.22
C LEU A 198 -5.09 21.67 28.61
N PRO A 199 -3.89 21.62 29.23
CA PRO A 199 -3.74 21.06 30.58
C PRO A 199 -4.37 21.98 31.63
N LYS A 200 -4.76 21.40 32.77
CA LYS A 200 -5.15 22.19 33.95
C LYS A 200 -3.89 22.78 34.58
N PHE A 201 -3.90 24.09 34.85
CA PHE A 201 -2.78 24.79 35.45
C PHE A 201 -3.21 25.82 36.50
N THR A 202 -2.29 26.23 37.36
CA THR A 202 -2.46 27.33 38.32
C THR A 202 -1.16 28.13 38.36
N ILE A 203 -1.25 29.46 38.30
CA ILE A 203 -0.12 30.38 38.42
C ILE A 203 -0.31 31.23 39.67
N LEU A 204 0.72 31.25 40.52
CA LEU A 204 0.76 32.00 41.77
C LEU A 204 1.93 32.98 41.73
N ALA A 205 1.73 34.17 42.27
CA ALA A 205 2.77 35.18 42.40
C ALA A 205 3.28 35.20 43.85
N GLU A 206 4.59 35.03 44.04
CA GLU A 206 5.22 35.08 45.36
C GLU A 206 6.20 36.27 45.49
N PRO A 207 6.17 37.01 46.62
CA PRO A 207 5.25 36.89 47.75
C PRO A 207 3.85 37.50 47.46
N ALA A 208 2.78 36.89 47.97
CA ALA A 208 1.39 37.29 47.71
C ALA A 208 0.99 38.67 48.26
N GLY A 209 1.83 39.28 49.11
CA GLY A 209 1.53 40.51 49.86
C GLY A 209 2.32 41.74 49.44
N GLY A 210 2.94 41.76 48.25
CA GLY A 210 3.78 42.88 47.80
C GLY A 210 4.05 42.88 46.30
N SER A 211 5.19 43.44 45.89
CA SER A 211 5.70 43.28 44.53
C SER A 211 6.16 41.82 44.34
N PRO A 212 5.55 41.05 43.44
CA PRO A 212 5.93 39.66 43.24
C PRO A 212 7.35 39.58 42.66
N GLU A 213 8.17 38.73 43.24
CA GLU A 213 9.54 38.46 42.78
C GLU A 213 9.59 37.25 41.86
N PHE A 214 8.67 36.29 42.04
CA PHE A 214 8.61 35.05 41.28
C PHE A 214 7.18 34.66 40.91
N LEU A 215 7.04 33.95 39.79
CA LEU A 215 5.82 33.26 39.39
C LEU A 215 6.03 31.76 39.52
N LEU A 216 5.10 31.08 40.20
CA LEU A 216 5.04 29.64 40.35
C LEU A 216 3.90 29.09 39.50
N ALA A 217 4.23 28.24 38.53
CA ALA A 217 3.26 27.57 37.68
C ALA A 217 3.18 26.08 38.04
N GLU A 218 2.02 25.62 38.46
CA GLU A 218 1.71 24.20 38.64
C GLU A 218 0.86 23.72 37.46
N ILE A 219 1.33 22.69 36.74
CA ILE A 219 0.68 22.20 35.51
C ILE A 219 0.48 20.69 35.64
N HIS A 220 -0.78 20.24 35.50
CA HIS A 220 -1.13 18.83 35.68
C HIS A 220 -1.07 18.05 34.36
N LEU A 221 -0.10 17.13 34.24
CA LEU A 221 0.21 16.39 33.00
C LEU A 221 0.16 14.86 33.22
N PRO A 222 -1.02 14.25 33.39
CA PRO A 222 -1.15 12.84 33.80
C PRO A 222 -0.75 11.83 32.71
N ARG A 223 -0.58 12.28 31.46
CA ARG A 223 -0.19 11.42 30.32
C ARG A 223 1.30 11.53 29.95
N VAL A 224 2.06 12.35 30.66
CA VAL A 224 3.50 12.55 30.42
C VAL A 224 4.29 11.63 31.34
N GLY A 225 5.08 10.72 30.78
CA GLY A 225 5.85 9.75 31.54
C GLY A 225 7.14 10.31 32.12
N SER A 226 7.69 11.37 31.51
CA SER A 226 8.94 12.00 31.94
C SER A 226 8.99 13.50 31.61
N ALA A 227 9.60 14.28 32.50
CA ALA A 227 9.88 15.70 32.24
C ALA A 227 10.85 15.92 31.06
N ARG A 228 11.64 14.90 30.67
CA ARG A 228 12.55 14.97 29.51
C ARG A 228 11.83 15.02 28.17
N GLU A 229 10.55 14.67 28.16
CA GLU A 229 9.69 14.71 26.99
C GLU A 229 9.00 16.06 26.84
N LEU A 230 9.26 17.03 27.72
CA LEU A 230 8.67 18.35 27.70
C LEU A 230 9.66 19.40 27.19
N SER A 231 9.18 20.33 26.37
CA SER A 231 9.85 21.57 26.03
C SER A 231 9.09 22.75 26.64
N LEU A 232 9.79 23.57 27.41
CA LEU A 232 9.29 24.81 28.00
C LEU A 232 10.00 26.00 27.35
N GLU A 233 9.23 26.89 26.73
CA GLU A 233 9.71 28.17 26.21
C GLU A 233 9.11 29.31 27.04
N LEU A 234 9.97 30.19 27.53
CA LEU A 234 9.59 31.36 28.34
C LEU A 234 9.94 32.64 27.59
N GLY A 235 8.92 33.41 27.24
CA GLY A 235 9.02 34.77 26.74
C GLY A 235 8.84 35.79 27.88
N GLN A 236 8.80 37.08 27.51
CA GLN A 236 8.59 38.17 28.46
C GLN A 236 7.16 38.17 29.03
N ASP A 237 6.19 37.82 28.19
CA ASP A 237 4.76 37.75 28.47
C ASP A 237 4.16 36.38 28.16
N ARG A 238 4.96 35.45 27.59
CA ARG A 238 4.45 34.20 27.05
C ARG A 238 5.07 32.97 27.69
N VAL A 239 4.25 32.00 28.09
CA VAL A 239 4.71 30.68 28.55
C VAL A 239 4.17 29.62 27.62
N VAL A 240 5.06 28.90 26.93
CA VAL A 240 4.70 27.80 26.03
C VAL A 240 5.25 26.49 26.59
N LEU A 241 4.35 25.55 26.89
CA LEU A 241 4.74 24.19 27.27
C LEU A 241 4.18 23.20 26.24
N ARG A 242 5.09 22.37 25.71
CA ARG A 242 4.77 21.27 24.77
C ARG A 242 5.39 19.98 25.30
N GLY A 243 4.68 18.88 25.20
CA GLY A 243 5.25 17.53 25.31
C GLY A 243 5.73 17.02 23.95
N GLY A 244 6.31 15.82 23.92
CA GLY A 244 6.90 15.25 22.71
C GLY A 244 5.85 14.91 21.63
N PRO A 245 5.47 13.64 21.43
CA PRO A 245 4.46 13.25 20.43
C PRO A 245 3.04 13.70 20.85
N ASP A 246 2.75 14.99 20.75
CA ASP A 246 2.09 15.74 21.82
C ASP A 246 0.56 15.60 22.00
N PRO A 247 0.06 15.24 23.20
CA PRO A 247 -1.35 15.35 23.59
C PRO A 247 -1.70 16.64 24.36
N TYR A 248 -0.74 17.48 24.79
CA TYR A 248 -1.01 18.70 25.57
C TYR A 248 -0.27 19.94 25.04
N VAL A 249 -0.97 21.06 24.84
CA VAL A 249 -0.34 22.36 24.52
C VAL A 249 -0.86 23.42 25.49
N LEU A 250 0.07 24.14 26.12
CA LEU A 250 -0.23 25.31 26.95
C LEU A 250 0.47 26.52 26.35
N ASP A 251 -0.30 27.58 26.06
CA ASP A 251 0.18 28.84 25.53
C ASP A 251 -0.53 29.98 26.25
N ILE A 252 0.15 30.59 27.22
CA ILE A 252 -0.39 31.66 28.08
C ILE A 252 0.32 32.96 27.72
N TYR A 253 -0.43 34.05 27.62
CA TYR A 253 0.01 35.43 27.37
C TYR A 253 -0.37 36.37 28.54
#